data_AF-A0A961DQP9-F1
#
_entry.id   AF-A0A961DQP9-F1
#
_cell.length_a   1.000
_cell.length_b   1.000
_cell.length_c   1.000
_cell.angle_alpha   90.00
_cell.angle_beta   90.00
_cell.angle_gamma   90.00
#
_symmetry.space_group_name_H-M   'P 1'
#
loop_
_entity.id
_entity.type
_entity.pdbx_description
1 polymer ?
#
loop_
_entity_poly.entity_id
_entity_poly.type
_entity_poly.pdbx_seq_one_letter_code
_entity_poly.pdbx_strand_id
1 'polypeptide(L)'
;MTVYLCVHGHAYQPPRENPETGVVDRQPSAEPFHDWNERITDECYRRFGRAEVHGPDGGIATVMNLWGEVSFDLGPTLGVWMDRQTPDVAEMIAGGEATFGGAMAHPWVHAILPLTPFWDRSTIVRWGIDDFEHRFGRQPAGMWLPETAVDVSSLEALVDAGITWTLLAPHQVRRVGDAGTGGSAPGGSA
;
A
#
# COMPACT_ATOMS: atom_id res chain seq x y z
N MET A 1 17.43 -6.55 -24.88
CA MET A 1 16.67 -7.12 -23.75
C MET A 1 16.09 -5.94 -23.00
N THR A 2 14.76 -5.86 -22.89
CA THR A 2 14.09 -4.79 -22.16
C THR A 2 14.16 -5.10 -20.67
N VAL A 3 14.66 -4.17 -19.88
CA VAL A 3 14.66 -4.26 -18.41
C VAL A 3 13.47 -3.44 -17.91
N TYR A 4 12.61 -4.06 -17.10
CA TYR A 4 11.51 -3.38 -16.43
C TYR A 4 11.94 -3.07 -15.00
N LEU A 5 11.71 -1.83 -14.56
CA LEU A 5 11.88 -1.42 -13.17
C LEU A 5 10.48 -1.21 -12.58
N CYS A 6 10.17 -1.95 -11.52
CA CYS A 6 8.97 -1.74 -10.73
C CYS A 6 9.38 -1.25 -9.34
N VAL A 7 8.80 -0.14 -8.92
CA VAL A 7 8.93 0.38 -7.56
C VAL A 7 7.56 0.26 -6.90
N HIS A 8 7.53 -0.29 -5.69
CA HIS A 8 6.33 -0.35 -4.85
C HIS A 8 6.56 0.39 -3.54
N GLY A 9 5.72 1.36 -3.23
CA GLY A 9 5.76 2.14 -2.00
C GLY A 9 4.74 1.65 -0.98
N HIS A 10 5.21 1.20 0.19
CA HIS A 10 4.34 0.87 1.31
C HIS A 10 4.20 2.06 2.27
N ALA A 11 2.98 2.61 2.38
CA ALA A 11 2.69 3.76 3.22
C ALA A 11 1.77 3.39 4.40
N TYR A 12 2.35 3.32 5.60
CA TYR A 12 1.61 3.02 6.81
C TYR A 12 2.13 3.77 8.02
N GLN A 13 1.20 4.04 8.94
CA GLN A 13 1.46 4.56 10.27
C GLN A 13 0.48 3.88 11.24
N PRO A 14 0.94 3.38 12.39
CA PRO A 14 0.02 2.80 13.38
C PRO A 14 -0.98 3.85 13.88
N PRO A 15 -2.21 3.45 14.24
CA PRO A 15 -3.14 4.32 14.95
C PRO A 15 -2.47 4.94 16.18
N ARG A 16 -2.61 6.25 16.32
CA ARG A 16 -2.01 7.03 17.43
C ARG A 16 -3.06 7.85 18.18
N GLU A 17 -4.28 7.83 17.70
CA GLU A 17 -5.42 8.49 18.31
C GLU A 17 -5.70 7.90 19.68
N ASN A 18 -5.96 8.78 20.63
CA ASN A 18 -6.49 8.36 21.92
C ASN A 18 -7.87 7.72 21.71
N PRO A 19 -8.12 6.51 22.25
CA PRO A 19 -9.36 5.77 22.00
C PRO A 19 -10.61 6.44 22.58
N GLU A 20 -10.45 7.34 23.56
CA GLU A 20 -11.57 8.09 24.16
C GLU A 20 -11.89 9.36 23.37
N THR A 21 -10.88 10.06 22.86
CA THR A 21 -11.07 11.37 22.20
C THR A 21 -11.06 11.29 20.67
N GLY A 22 -10.48 10.24 20.10
CA GLY A 22 -10.27 10.09 18.66
C GLY A 22 -9.23 11.04 18.07
N VAL A 23 -8.42 11.71 18.92
CA VAL A 23 -7.40 12.70 18.51
C VAL A 23 -6.02 12.18 18.88
N VAL A 24 -5.02 12.43 18.03
CA VAL A 24 -3.63 12.13 18.33
C VAL A 24 -3.11 13.14 19.35
N ASP A 25 -2.55 12.67 20.46
CA ASP A 25 -1.94 13.56 21.46
C ASP A 25 -0.61 14.14 20.94
N ARG A 26 -0.21 15.32 21.43
CA ARG A 26 1.06 15.96 21.05
C ARG A 26 2.24 15.04 21.33
N GLN A 27 3.14 14.87 20.36
CA GLN A 27 4.33 14.02 20.47
C GLN A 27 5.61 14.86 20.36
N PRO A 28 6.30 15.19 21.48
CA PRO A 28 7.44 16.11 21.47
C PRO A 28 8.61 15.71 20.56
N SER A 29 8.74 14.44 20.20
CA SER A 29 9.77 13.96 19.28
C SER A 29 9.48 14.26 17.81
N ALA A 30 8.27 14.74 17.48
CA ALA A 30 7.86 15.14 16.13
C ALA A 30 8.09 16.62 15.82
N GLU A 31 8.67 17.40 16.75
CA GLU A 31 8.93 18.83 16.54
C GLU A 31 9.64 19.11 15.19
N PRO A 32 9.22 20.15 14.44
CA PRO A 32 8.27 21.21 14.86
C PRO A 32 6.78 20.86 14.72
N PHE A 33 6.44 19.65 14.28
CA PHE A 33 5.05 19.22 14.06
C PHE A 33 4.36 18.82 15.37
N HIS A 34 3.02 18.77 15.34
CA HIS A 34 2.24 18.37 16.52
C HIS A 34 2.52 16.91 16.91
N ASP A 35 2.56 16.02 15.92
CA ASP A 35 2.77 14.58 16.09
C ASP A 35 3.44 13.94 14.87
N TRP A 36 3.76 12.64 14.98
CA TRP A 36 4.44 11.91 13.91
C TRP A 36 3.56 11.69 12.67
N ASN A 37 2.23 11.66 12.78
CA ASN A 37 1.38 11.56 11.60
C ASN A 37 1.55 12.80 10.73
N GLU A 38 1.49 13.99 11.33
CA GLU A 38 1.72 15.26 10.62
C GLU A 38 3.12 15.35 10.02
N ARG A 39 4.16 15.06 10.81
CA ARG A 39 5.55 15.17 10.36
C ARG A 39 5.84 14.30 9.14
N ILE A 40 5.51 13.01 9.22
CA ILE A 40 5.75 12.08 8.11
C ILE A 40 4.87 12.42 6.91
N THR A 41 3.67 12.95 7.15
CA THR A 41 2.82 13.42 6.04
C THR A 41 3.44 14.58 5.30
N ASP A 42 3.99 15.58 5.99
CA ASP A 42 4.67 16.71 5.32
C ASP A 42 6.01 16.33 4.70
N GLU A 43 6.84 15.57 5.42
CA GLU A 43 8.21 15.24 5.00
C GLU A 43 8.25 14.12 3.95
N CYS A 44 7.25 13.22 3.92
CA CYS A 44 7.25 12.06 3.02
C CYS A 44 6.07 12.10 2.04
N TYR A 45 4.83 11.91 2.50
CA TYR A 45 3.70 11.64 1.59
C TYR A 45 3.35 12.84 0.70
N ARG A 46 3.37 14.04 1.27
CA ARG A 46 3.17 15.30 0.55
C ARG A 46 4.30 15.60 -0.42
N ARG A 47 5.56 15.34 -0.03
CA ARG A 47 6.73 15.49 -0.93
C ARG A 47 6.70 14.49 -2.07
N PHE A 48 6.24 13.26 -1.81
CA PHE A 48 6.07 12.26 -2.85
C PHE A 48 5.02 12.68 -3.88
N GLY A 49 3.92 13.29 -3.44
CA GLY A 49 2.90 13.89 -4.32
C GLY A 49 3.34 15.17 -5.04
N ARG A 50 4.46 15.77 -4.65
CA ARG A 50 5.01 17.02 -5.20
C ARG A 50 6.53 16.92 -5.36
N ALA A 51 7.01 15.84 -5.96
CA ALA A 51 8.43 15.59 -6.11
C ALA A 51 9.03 16.56 -7.14
N GLU A 52 10.08 17.27 -6.73
CA GLU A 52 10.82 18.17 -7.60
C GLU A 52 11.78 17.38 -8.48
N VAL A 53 11.68 17.59 -9.79
CA VAL A 53 12.58 17.02 -10.79
C VAL A 53 13.56 18.11 -11.19
N HIS A 54 14.84 17.87 -10.95
CA HIS A 54 15.86 18.86 -11.23
C HIS A 54 16.39 18.75 -12.66
N GLY A 55 16.61 19.90 -13.30
CA GLY A 55 17.24 20.01 -14.60
C GLY A 55 18.77 19.93 -14.53
N PRO A 56 19.46 19.93 -15.69
CA PRO A 56 20.93 19.86 -15.76
C PRO A 56 21.67 21.03 -15.06
N ASP A 57 20.99 22.15 -14.87
CA ASP A 57 21.50 23.35 -14.19
C ASP A 57 21.26 23.33 -12.66
N GLY A 58 20.62 22.27 -12.15
CA GLY A 58 20.26 22.11 -10.74
C GLY A 58 18.95 22.81 -10.34
N GLY A 59 18.33 23.58 -11.24
CA GLY A 59 17.02 24.20 -11.01
C GLY A 59 15.89 23.18 -11.06
N ILE A 60 14.73 23.52 -10.49
CA ILE A 60 13.52 22.70 -10.58
C ILE A 60 12.98 22.82 -12.01
N ALA A 61 13.04 21.71 -12.76
CA ALA A 61 12.51 21.63 -14.11
C ALA A 61 11.00 21.35 -14.12
N THR A 62 10.53 20.48 -13.23
CA THR A 62 9.10 20.20 -13.05
C THR A 62 8.81 19.68 -11.65
N VAL A 63 7.55 19.67 -11.26
CA VAL A 63 7.04 19.02 -10.05
C VAL A 63 6.08 17.93 -10.49
N MET A 64 6.30 16.69 -10.02
CA MET A 64 5.50 15.53 -10.39
C MET A 64 4.86 14.87 -9.18
N ASN A 65 3.70 14.24 -9.40
CA ASN A 65 3.06 13.39 -8.41
C ASN A 65 3.56 11.95 -8.57
N LEU A 66 4.52 11.53 -7.75
CA LEU A 66 5.12 10.20 -7.86
C LEU A 66 4.14 9.07 -7.52
N TRP A 67 3.03 9.34 -6.83
CA TRP A 67 1.97 8.34 -6.61
C TRP A 67 1.39 7.82 -7.94
N GLY A 68 1.46 8.61 -9.02
CA GLY A 68 1.04 8.20 -10.36
C GLY A 68 2.11 7.46 -11.17
N GLU A 69 3.33 7.34 -10.64
CA GLU A 69 4.50 6.77 -11.35
C GLU A 69 4.97 5.44 -10.74
N VAL A 70 4.41 5.04 -9.59
CA VAL A 70 4.79 3.82 -8.87
C VAL A 70 3.55 2.99 -8.50
N SER A 71 3.77 1.72 -8.18
CA SER A 71 2.76 0.97 -7.42
C SER A 71 2.84 1.35 -5.95
N PHE A 72 1.73 1.30 -5.22
CA PHE A 72 1.74 1.59 -3.79
C PHE A 72 0.61 0.90 -3.05
N ASP A 73 0.72 0.79 -1.74
CA ASP A 73 -0.40 0.54 -0.84
C ASP A 73 -0.46 1.62 0.24
N LEU A 74 -1.67 1.96 0.67
CA LEU A 74 -1.93 2.89 1.78
C LEU A 74 -2.64 2.14 2.89
N GLY A 75 -2.04 2.14 4.08
CA GLY A 75 -2.66 1.55 5.27
C GLY A 75 -4.00 2.23 5.60
N PRO A 76 -5.10 1.49 5.81
CA PRO A 76 -6.44 2.07 5.96
C PRO A 76 -6.56 3.06 7.11
N THR A 77 -5.93 2.76 8.24
CA THR A 77 -5.94 3.65 9.41
C THR A 77 -5.24 4.99 9.14
N LEU A 78 -4.16 4.98 8.37
CA LEU A 78 -3.49 6.21 7.92
C LEU A 78 -4.36 6.95 6.91
N GLY A 79 -4.98 6.25 5.96
CA GLY A 79 -5.90 6.85 5.01
C GLY A 79 -7.07 7.57 5.70
N VAL A 80 -7.73 6.93 6.67
CA VAL A 80 -8.82 7.53 7.44
C VAL A 80 -8.36 8.80 8.18
N TRP A 81 -7.14 8.77 8.73
CA TRP A 81 -6.55 9.95 9.35
C TRP A 81 -6.30 11.06 8.31
N MET A 82 -5.74 10.73 7.15
CA MET A 82 -5.47 11.68 6.06
C MET A 82 -6.75 12.35 5.55
N ASP A 83 -7.82 11.59 5.33
CA ASP A 83 -9.10 12.14 4.85
C ASP A 83 -9.62 13.26 5.75
N ARG A 84 -9.33 13.18 7.06
CA ARG A 84 -9.78 14.14 8.07
C ARG A 84 -8.80 15.29 8.28
N GLN A 85 -7.51 14.98 8.35
CA GLN A 85 -6.48 15.93 8.80
C GLN A 85 -5.70 16.57 7.64
N THR A 86 -5.53 15.84 6.54
CA THR A 86 -4.75 16.27 5.36
C THR A 86 -5.43 15.84 4.05
N PRO A 87 -6.69 16.27 3.80
CA PRO A 87 -7.46 15.84 2.63
C PRO A 87 -6.75 16.16 1.31
N ASP A 88 -5.93 17.22 1.29
CA ASP A 88 -5.14 17.59 0.12
C ASP A 88 -4.04 16.56 -0.23
N VAL A 89 -3.51 15.81 0.75
CA VAL A 89 -2.60 14.67 0.49
C VAL A 89 -3.39 13.45 0.05
N ALA A 90 -4.55 13.17 0.66
CA ALA A 90 -5.43 12.08 0.24
C ALA A 90 -5.84 12.24 -1.24
N GLU A 91 -6.18 13.47 -1.66
CA GLU A 91 -6.47 13.81 -3.06
C GLU A 91 -5.26 13.58 -3.99
N MET A 92 -4.03 13.90 -3.56
CA MET A 92 -2.83 13.60 -4.35
C MET A 92 -2.64 12.10 -4.56
N ILE A 93 -2.85 11.29 -3.52
CA ILE A 93 -2.73 9.82 -3.59
C ILE A 93 -3.81 9.25 -4.52
N ALA A 94 -5.06 9.69 -4.37
CA ALA A 94 -6.17 9.28 -5.26
C ALA A 94 -5.93 9.71 -6.72
N GLY A 95 -5.38 10.91 -6.95
CA GLY A 95 -4.98 11.37 -8.28
C GLY A 95 -3.84 10.54 -8.89
N GLY A 96 -2.92 10.04 -8.07
CA GLY A 96 -1.88 9.11 -8.51
C GLY A 96 -2.48 7.79 -9.01
N GLU A 97 -3.37 7.19 -8.22
CA GLU A 97 -4.12 6.00 -8.61
C GLU A 97 -4.86 6.19 -9.94
N ALA A 98 -5.55 7.33 -10.12
CA ALA A 98 -6.29 7.64 -11.34
C ALA A 98 -5.41 7.74 -12.62
N THR A 99 -4.08 7.82 -12.49
CA THR A 99 -3.15 7.97 -13.62
C THR A 99 -2.88 6.64 -14.34
N PHE A 100 -2.51 5.58 -13.61
CA PHE A 100 -2.19 4.26 -14.20
C PHE A 100 -2.85 3.07 -13.47
N GLY A 101 -3.42 3.26 -12.27
CA GLY A 101 -4.00 2.17 -11.50
C GLY A 101 -2.99 1.41 -10.62
N GLY A 102 -1.99 2.12 -10.08
CA GLY A 102 -0.87 1.54 -9.33
C GLY A 102 -1.18 1.09 -7.89
N ALA A 103 -2.33 1.48 -7.33
CA ALA A 103 -2.70 1.20 -5.95
C ALA A 103 -3.08 -0.27 -5.73
N MET A 104 -2.62 -0.81 -4.62
CA MET A 104 -2.96 -2.11 -4.04
C MET A 104 -3.78 -1.90 -2.76
N ALA A 105 -4.65 -2.85 -2.46
CA ALA A 105 -5.29 -2.90 -1.15
C ALA A 105 -4.28 -3.23 -0.05
N HIS A 106 -4.65 -2.91 1.18
CA HIS A 106 -3.93 -3.25 2.39
C HIS A 106 -4.94 -3.83 3.39
N PRO A 107 -4.62 -4.91 4.14
CA PRO A 107 -5.44 -5.41 5.24
C PRO A 107 -5.93 -4.29 6.17
N TRP A 108 -7.18 -4.29 6.65
CA TRP A 108 -7.73 -3.16 7.42
C TRP A 108 -6.81 -2.66 8.56
N VAL A 109 -6.15 -3.59 9.23
CA VAL A 109 -5.07 -3.32 10.18
C VAL A 109 -3.79 -3.97 9.68
N HIS A 110 -2.64 -3.41 10.05
CA HIS A 110 -1.30 -3.92 9.71
C HIS A 110 -0.95 -5.17 10.54
N ALA A 111 -1.76 -6.22 10.38
CA ALA A 111 -1.66 -7.47 11.10
C ALA A 111 -0.81 -8.49 10.34
N ILE A 112 0.00 -9.24 11.08
CA ILE A 112 0.69 -10.43 10.56
C ILE A 112 -0.35 -11.53 10.32
N LEU A 113 -0.93 -11.58 9.12
CA LEU A 113 -2.07 -12.47 8.78
C LEU A 113 -1.85 -13.96 9.08
N PRO A 114 -0.64 -14.53 8.96
CA PRO A 114 -0.41 -15.92 9.37
C PRO A 114 -0.70 -16.19 10.86
N LEU A 115 -0.64 -15.16 11.71
CA LEU A 115 -0.90 -15.26 13.15
C LEU A 115 -2.35 -14.93 13.55
N THR A 116 -3.19 -14.50 12.60
CA THR A 116 -4.58 -14.18 12.90
C THR A 116 -5.48 -15.42 12.81
N PRO A 117 -6.53 -15.52 13.64
CA PRO A 117 -7.57 -16.54 13.48
C PRO A 117 -8.22 -16.49 12.10
N PHE A 118 -8.73 -17.62 11.61
CA PHE A 118 -9.34 -17.73 10.28
C PHE A 118 -10.43 -16.66 10.02
N TRP A 119 -11.36 -16.49 10.96
CA TRP A 119 -12.46 -15.52 10.83
C TRP A 119 -11.97 -14.08 10.81
N ASP A 120 -10.99 -13.75 11.65
CA ASP A 120 -10.39 -12.41 11.69
C ASP A 120 -9.63 -12.13 10.40
N ARG A 121 -8.88 -13.11 9.88
CA ARG A 121 -8.15 -12.98 8.61
C ARG A 121 -9.07 -12.61 7.46
N SER A 122 -10.16 -13.36 7.27
CA SER A 122 -11.12 -13.08 6.20
C SER A 122 -11.78 -11.71 6.36
N THR A 123 -12.10 -11.32 7.60
CA THR A 123 -12.70 -10.01 7.91
C THR A 123 -11.73 -8.87 7.60
N ILE A 124 -10.49 -8.97 8.07
CA ILE A 124 -9.45 -7.96 7.88
C ILE A 124 -9.15 -7.74 6.39
N VAL A 125 -9.10 -8.82 5.60
CA VAL A 125 -8.93 -8.73 4.14
C VAL A 125 -10.10 -8.01 3.49
N ARG A 126 -11.34 -8.42 3.79
CA ARG A 126 -12.55 -7.80 3.21
C ARG A 126 -12.67 -6.32 3.58
N TRP A 127 -12.44 -5.95 4.83
CA TRP A 127 -12.45 -4.55 5.25
C TRP A 127 -11.32 -3.73 4.60
N GLY A 128 -10.17 -4.34 4.30
CA GLY A 128 -9.12 -3.69 3.52
C GLY A 128 -9.54 -3.43 2.07
N ILE A 129 -10.32 -4.33 1.48
CA ILE A 129 -10.91 -4.15 0.15
C ILE A 129 -11.98 -3.05 0.17
N ASP A 130 -12.86 -3.05 1.18
CA ASP A 130 -13.89 -2.02 1.34
C ASP A 130 -13.27 -0.62 1.48
N ASP A 131 -12.18 -0.49 2.24
CA ASP A 131 -11.43 0.77 2.35
C ASP A 131 -10.83 1.21 1.01
N PHE A 132 -10.21 0.27 0.28
CA PHE A 132 -9.65 0.53 -1.04
C PHE A 132 -10.74 1.03 -2.01
N GLU A 133 -11.89 0.34 -2.07
CA GLU A 133 -13.00 0.73 -2.94
C GLU A 133 -13.56 2.10 -2.57
N HIS A 134 -13.67 2.39 -1.28
CA HIS A 134 -14.11 3.69 -0.79
C HIS A 134 -13.19 4.82 -1.29
N ARG A 135 -11.87 4.62 -1.23
CA ARG A 135 -10.87 5.64 -1.60
C ARG A 135 -10.72 5.81 -3.10
N PHE A 136 -10.71 4.70 -3.84
CA PHE A 136 -10.25 4.68 -5.23
C PHE A 136 -11.38 4.36 -6.23
N GLY A 137 -12.58 4.02 -5.75
CA GLY A 137 -13.76 3.85 -6.61
C GLY A 137 -13.73 2.62 -7.52
N ARG A 138 -12.83 1.65 -7.26
CA ARG A 138 -12.76 0.37 -7.98
C ARG A 138 -12.32 -0.76 -7.07
N GLN A 139 -12.56 -1.99 -7.52
CA GLN A 139 -12.03 -3.20 -6.87
C GLN A 139 -10.49 -3.27 -7.00
N PRO A 140 -9.75 -3.66 -5.94
CA PRO A 140 -8.31 -3.89 -6.00
C PRO A 140 -7.99 -5.20 -6.72
N ALA A 141 -7.01 -5.18 -7.62
CA ALA A 141 -6.50 -6.41 -8.23
C ALA A 141 -5.46 -7.12 -7.34
N GLY A 142 -4.73 -6.36 -6.54
CA GLY A 142 -3.68 -6.85 -5.65
C GLY A 142 -3.82 -6.32 -4.23
N MET A 143 -3.26 -7.05 -3.26
CA MET A 143 -3.17 -6.63 -1.87
C MET A 143 -1.76 -6.82 -1.33
N TRP A 144 -1.20 -5.80 -0.66
CA TRP A 144 0.10 -5.91 0.00
C TRP A 144 -0.10 -6.44 1.42
N LEU A 145 0.57 -7.55 1.76
CA LEU A 145 0.45 -8.16 3.09
C LEU A 145 1.52 -7.60 4.04
N PRO A 146 1.13 -7.15 5.27
CA PRO A 146 2.03 -6.65 6.29
C PRO A 146 3.31 -7.47 6.47
N GLU A 147 4.45 -6.79 6.35
CA GLU A 147 5.79 -7.37 6.45
C GLU A 147 6.08 -8.47 5.41
N THR A 148 5.33 -8.49 4.30
CA THR A 148 5.28 -9.60 3.35
C THR A 148 4.97 -10.95 4.04
N ALA A 149 4.36 -10.94 5.23
CA ALA A 149 4.12 -12.14 6.00
C ALA A 149 2.97 -12.94 5.40
N VAL A 150 3.30 -14.10 4.82
CA VAL A 150 2.33 -14.95 4.12
C VAL A 150 2.45 -16.41 4.54
N ASP A 151 1.32 -17.11 4.52
CA ASP A 151 1.20 -18.56 4.53
C ASP A 151 0.11 -18.97 3.53
N VAL A 152 -0.10 -20.28 3.32
CA VAL A 152 -1.14 -20.77 2.40
C VAL A 152 -2.51 -20.20 2.77
N SER A 153 -2.85 -20.22 4.06
CA SER A 153 -4.13 -19.74 4.56
C SER A 153 -4.36 -18.24 4.32
N SER A 154 -3.30 -17.43 4.31
CA SER A 154 -3.36 -16.00 3.98
C SER A 154 -3.57 -15.79 2.49
N LEU A 155 -2.91 -16.58 1.64
CA LEU A 155 -3.11 -16.51 0.19
C LEU A 155 -4.51 -17.00 -0.22
N GLU A 156 -5.03 -18.05 0.42
CA GLU A 156 -6.41 -18.51 0.22
C GLU A 156 -7.42 -17.42 0.59
N ALA A 157 -7.20 -16.70 1.71
CA ALA A 157 -8.07 -15.58 2.09
C ALA A 157 -8.07 -14.45 1.05
N LEU A 158 -6.93 -14.18 0.39
CA LEU A 158 -6.86 -13.23 -0.73
C LEU A 158 -7.66 -13.72 -1.94
N VAL A 159 -7.47 -14.98 -2.34
CA VAL A 159 -8.16 -15.58 -3.48
C VAL A 159 -9.68 -15.60 -3.26
N ASP A 160 -10.13 -16.01 -2.07
CA ASP A 160 -11.54 -16.05 -1.70
C ASP A 160 -12.19 -14.66 -1.70
N ALA A 161 -11.39 -13.61 -1.51
CA ALA A 161 -11.83 -12.22 -1.56
C ALA A 161 -11.68 -11.58 -2.95
N GLY A 162 -11.25 -12.34 -3.98
CA GLY A 162 -11.11 -11.86 -5.36
C GLY A 162 -9.80 -11.14 -5.68
N ILE A 163 -8.83 -11.15 -4.75
CA ILE A 163 -7.49 -10.61 -5.01
C ILE A 163 -6.72 -11.58 -5.91
N THR A 164 -6.12 -11.05 -6.97
CA THR A 164 -5.48 -11.84 -8.04
C THR A 164 -3.97 -11.92 -7.92
N TRP A 165 -3.34 -10.99 -7.19
CA TRP A 165 -1.88 -10.99 -6.98
C TRP A 165 -1.47 -10.31 -5.67
N THR A 166 -0.25 -10.59 -5.23
CA THR A 166 0.40 -9.94 -4.07
C THR A 166 1.91 -9.84 -4.33
N LEU A 167 2.62 -9.13 -3.46
CA LEU A 167 4.08 -9.02 -3.50
C LEU A 167 4.71 -9.93 -2.44
N LEU A 168 5.72 -10.70 -2.85
CA LEU A 168 6.49 -11.58 -1.98
C LEU A 168 7.95 -11.13 -1.91
N ALA A 169 8.58 -11.35 -0.77
CA ALA A 169 10.03 -11.22 -0.65
C ALA A 169 10.73 -12.32 -1.47
N PRO A 170 11.93 -12.07 -2.03
CA PRO A 170 12.62 -13.02 -2.91
C PRO A 170 12.81 -14.42 -2.30
N HIS A 171 13.07 -14.49 -0.99
CA HIS A 171 13.31 -15.76 -0.27
C HIS A 171 12.05 -16.61 -0.07
N GLN A 172 10.85 -16.04 -0.29
CA GLN A 172 9.58 -16.76 -0.20
C GLN A 172 9.26 -17.54 -1.49
N VAL A 173 9.99 -17.24 -2.58
CA VAL A 173 9.79 -17.87 -3.89
C VAL A 173 10.88 -18.93 -4.12
N ARG A 174 10.49 -20.21 -4.16
CA ARG A 174 11.44 -21.32 -4.41
C ARG A 174 11.81 -21.45 -5.89
N ARG A 175 10.87 -21.17 -6.79
CA ARG A 175 11.05 -21.24 -8.24
C ARG A 175 10.08 -20.27 -8.90
N VAL A 176 10.59 -19.49 -9.84
CA VAL A 176 9.75 -18.71 -10.75
C VAL A 176 9.39 -19.63 -11.92
N GLY A 177 8.10 -19.82 -12.17
CA GLY A 177 7.64 -20.50 -13.40
C GLY A 177 7.91 -19.61 -14.60
N ASP A 178 7.97 -20.20 -15.81
CA ASP A 178 7.95 -19.38 -17.02
C ASP A 178 6.66 -18.55 -17.00
N ALA A 179 6.78 -17.23 -17.07
CA ALA A 179 5.62 -16.34 -17.14
C ALA A 179 4.77 -16.79 -18.33
N GLY A 180 3.57 -17.32 -18.05
CA GLY A 180 2.85 -18.20 -18.96
C GLY A 180 2.76 -17.67 -20.39
N THR A 181 3.40 -18.38 -21.31
CA THR A 181 2.64 -18.80 -22.48
C THR A 181 1.74 -19.93 -21.98
N GLY A 182 0.43 -19.71 -21.98
CA GLY A 182 -0.53 -20.75 -21.61
C GLY A 182 -0.35 -21.97 -22.51
N GLY A 183 0.29 -23.00 -21.98
CA GLY A 183 0.56 -24.25 -22.67
C GLY A 183 0.91 -25.30 -21.64
N SER A 184 0.01 -26.27 -21.47
CA SER A 184 0.12 -27.39 -20.55
C SER A 184 1.48 -28.09 -20.71
N ALA A 185 2.31 -28.12 -19.66
CA ALA A 185 3.44 -29.03 -19.59
C ALA A 185 2.97 -30.37 -18.97
N PRO A 186 3.35 -31.53 -19.55
CA PRO A 186 2.85 -32.82 -19.12
C PRO A 186 3.44 -33.21 -17.76
N GLY A 187 2.68 -34.05 -17.04
CA GLY A 187 2.96 -34.45 -15.67
C GLY A 187 4.39 -34.93 -15.43
N GLY A 188 4.94 -34.46 -14.31
CA GLY A 188 6.14 -35.01 -13.69
C GLY A 188 5.83 -35.29 -12.23
N SER A 189 5.73 -36.56 -11.89
CA SER A 189 5.68 -37.07 -10.52
C SER A 189 6.99 -36.79 -9.78
N ALA A 190 6.89 -36.26 -8.56
CA ALA A 190 7.68 -36.67 -7.40
C ALA A 190 7.00 -36.14 -6.13
#